data_AF-A0A2V6PPT3-F1
#
_entry.id   AF-A0A2V6PPT3-F1
#
_cell.length_a   1.000
_cell.length_b   1.000
_cell.length_c   1.000
_cell.angle_alpha   90.00
_cell.angle_beta   90.00
_cell.angle_gamma   90.00
#
_symmetry.space_group_name_H-M   'P 1'
#
loop_
_entity.id
_entity.type
_entity.pdbx_description
1 polymer ?
#
loop_
_entity_poly.entity_id
_entity_poly.type
_entity_poly.pdbx_seq_one_letter_code
_entity_poly.pdbx_strand_id
1 'polypeptide(L)'
;MAKRFRLVVFTSGPLATVNRIFFERMARDPALDLVGIVVDEYQRPRRPLPVRIARALREDGWTWVRFKAGSAVQRLADRVITRAWERFHPVVASDESYEVFEQRTGVPVHRVADIHSDASLALIRGLEPRLGVIVGTRILRDTVLAIPDLGTVNIHKRKVPEYRGGGPVGYWEVLAGERSIGVTIHWAVAQVDAGDVLGQIEIPIEECDTLASLRIKADIAGANLYHRVIRDIAAEKHAPIRQDMTNARTFRAPTDAKVWRLEQKLRRRATARMPALRVQPSWLTRARLVAQYVVVLPRLRATSRRLVQAGTAPIAMLFYHVVANRVVNHLCIPLEQFARHADFLRRYVGIVSLHEAVERLRSGKNDRYAAAITFDDGYRDNHWLIAYLKYFEIPATFFVSAGHVDDGTPFAHDHEAGFAAPPMRREDVRALSASGFTVGSHALYHEDFASAEPAAMDRILRESREAITAMTGRVPHHFSFPFGERERQVTSRTLALALRHYPFVYSAYGGYNLPDVDARHFVRLAAPVDVLTLALVCDGYPGFRQCLRGQAWDAGARTLAIAPPEVPSTVAARADAA
;
A
#
# COMPACT_ATOMS: atom_id res chain seq x y z
N MET A 1 40.25 2.88 2.90
CA MET A 1 38.80 3.15 2.76
C MET A 1 38.46 4.38 3.58
N ALA A 2 37.55 5.24 3.11
CA ALA A 2 37.01 6.32 3.95
C ALA A 2 36.21 5.72 5.12
N LYS A 3 36.36 6.27 6.34
CA LYS A 3 35.59 5.83 7.51
C LYS A 3 34.12 6.20 7.28
N ARG A 4 33.23 5.21 7.20
CA ARG A 4 31.79 5.43 7.00
C ARG A 4 31.18 6.29 8.11
N PHE A 5 30.11 6.99 7.78
CA PHE A 5 29.48 7.94 8.70
C PHE A 5 28.61 7.21 9.74
N ARG A 6 29.14 7.09 10.96
CA ARG A 6 28.54 6.34 12.09
C ARG A 6 27.28 7.01 12.60
N LEU A 7 26.17 6.28 12.63
CA LEU A 7 24.88 6.77 13.11
C LEU A 7 24.17 5.75 14.00
N VAL A 8 23.50 6.24 15.04
CA VAL A 8 22.70 5.44 15.98
C VAL A 8 21.23 5.86 15.89
N VAL A 9 20.32 4.89 15.90
CA VAL A 9 18.87 5.15 15.88
C VAL A 9 18.31 5.08 17.30
N PHE A 10 17.47 6.05 17.66
CA PHE A 10 16.70 6.05 18.91
C PHE A 10 15.21 5.86 18.59
N THR A 11 14.62 4.74 19.03
CA THR A 11 13.24 4.36 18.72
C THR A 11 12.50 3.78 19.94
N SER A 12 11.22 3.49 19.81
CA SER A 12 10.41 2.85 20.87
C SER A 12 9.29 2.00 20.29
N GLY A 13 8.86 0.97 21.03
CA GLY A 13 7.78 0.07 20.60
C GLY A 13 8.19 -0.92 19.49
N PRO A 14 7.22 -1.61 18.86
CA PRO A 14 7.50 -2.65 17.87
C PRO A 14 8.05 -2.10 16.55
N LEU A 15 8.79 -2.93 15.82
CA LEU A 15 9.34 -2.61 14.50
C LEU A 15 8.22 -2.48 13.45
N ALA A 16 7.70 -1.27 13.25
CA ALA A 16 6.73 -0.99 12.20
C ALA A 16 7.37 -1.14 10.80
N THR A 17 6.63 -1.67 9.83
CA THR A 17 7.12 -1.92 8.45
C THR A 17 7.76 -0.70 7.79
N VAL A 18 7.24 0.51 8.04
CA VAL A 18 7.84 1.76 7.54
C VAL A 18 9.24 2.01 8.13
N ASN A 19 9.42 1.74 9.42
CA ASN A 19 10.69 1.90 10.12
C ASN A 19 11.69 0.81 9.69
N ARG A 20 11.23 -0.45 9.54
CA ARG A 20 12.04 -1.56 9.00
C ARG A 20 12.73 -1.17 7.69
N ILE A 21 11.94 -0.69 6.72
CA ILE A 21 12.44 -0.29 5.40
C ILE A 21 13.38 0.94 5.51
N PHE A 22 13.08 1.88 6.40
CA PHE A 22 13.96 3.03 6.65
C PHE A 22 15.32 2.60 7.21
N PHE A 23 15.34 1.67 8.17
CA PHE A 23 16.55 1.12 8.77
C PHE A 23 17.35 0.27 7.77
N GLU A 24 16.69 -0.56 6.95
CA GLU A 24 17.31 -1.29 5.84
C GLU A 24 17.99 -0.36 4.83
N ARG A 25 17.36 0.76 4.47
CA ARG A 25 17.93 1.73 3.54
C ARG A 25 19.20 2.36 4.12
N MET A 26 19.19 2.76 5.40
CA MET A 26 20.39 3.27 6.07
C MET A 26 21.50 2.20 6.18
N ALA A 27 21.15 0.95 6.48
CA ALA A 27 22.11 -0.15 6.58
C ALA A 27 22.75 -0.52 5.23
N ARG A 28 22.01 -0.36 4.12
CA ARG A 28 22.47 -0.60 2.75
C ARG A 28 23.19 0.60 2.11
N ASP A 29 23.07 1.80 2.67
CA ASP A 29 23.68 3.00 2.09
C ASP A 29 25.21 2.95 2.21
N PRO A 30 25.97 3.01 1.10
CA PRO A 30 27.43 2.88 1.15
C PRO A 30 28.14 3.99 1.93
N ALA A 31 27.51 5.17 2.10
CA ALA A 31 28.07 6.30 2.84
C ALA A 31 27.89 6.18 4.38
N LEU A 32 26.97 5.34 4.83
CA LEU A 32 26.49 5.30 6.22
C LEU A 32 26.98 4.03 6.94
N ASP A 33 27.09 4.11 8.26
CA ASP A 33 27.38 3.00 9.17
C ASP A 33 26.35 3.03 10.31
N LEU A 34 25.29 2.23 10.20
CA LEU A 34 24.26 2.10 11.24
C LEU A 34 24.79 1.21 12.36
N VAL A 35 25.47 1.83 13.33
CA VAL A 35 26.22 1.13 14.39
C VAL A 35 25.33 0.49 15.45
N GLY A 36 24.05 0.88 15.52
CA GLY A 36 23.07 0.23 16.37
C GLY A 36 21.70 0.92 16.37
N ILE A 37 20.67 0.16 16.75
CA ILE A 37 19.31 0.64 16.99
C ILE A 37 19.00 0.47 18.48
N VAL A 38 18.79 1.57 19.19
CA VAL A 38 18.42 1.57 20.62
C VAL A 38 16.91 1.71 20.76
N VAL A 39 16.28 0.65 21.28
CA VAL A 39 14.84 0.55 21.48
C VAL A 39 14.53 0.84 22.95
N ASP A 40 13.97 2.02 23.21
CA ASP A 40 13.53 2.44 24.54
C ASP A 40 12.21 1.73 24.89
N GLU A 41 12.27 0.79 25.84
CA GLU A 41 11.12 0.01 26.32
C GLU A 41 10.37 0.71 27.46
N TYR A 42 10.80 1.91 27.87
CA TYR A 42 10.24 2.64 28.99
C TYR A 42 8.73 2.88 28.86
N GLN A 43 7.93 2.14 29.65
CA GLN A 43 6.50 2.33 29.74
C GLN A 43 6.15 3.27 30.89
N ARG A 44 5.61 4.46 30.56
CA ARG A 44 5.06 5.38 31.57
C ARG A 44 4.00 4.68 32.43
N PRO A 45 4.14 4.67 33.78
CA PRO A 45 3.16 4.07 34.66
C PRO A 45 1.74 4.59 34.39
N ARG A 46 0.80 3.67 34.18
CA ARG A 46 -0.60 4.03 33.91
C ARG A 46 -1.27 4.46 35.21
N ARG A 47 -1.88 5.64 35.22
CA ARG A 47 -2.74 6.09 36.33
C ARG A 47 -3.85 5.05 36.63
N PRO A 48 -4.31 4.92 37.89
CA PRO A 48 -5.41 4.02 38.24
C PRO A 48 -6.64 4.19 37.36
N LEU A 49 -7.37 3.09 37.11
CA LEU A 49 -8.52 3.10 36.20
C LEU A 49 -9.60 4.13 36.59
N PRO A 50 -10.03 4.29 37.86
CA PRO A 50 -11.02 5.29 38.23
C PRO A 50 -10.59 6.72 37.89
N VAL A 51 -9.31 7.06 38.16
CA VAL A 51 -8.73 8.38 37.84
C VAL A 51 -8.74 8.64 36.33
N ARG A 52 -8.48 7.61 35.51
CA ARG A 52 -8.54 7.71 34.05
C ARG A 52 -9.96 7.92 33.53
N ILE A 53 -10.94 7.21 34.11
CA ILE A 53 -12.36 7.36 33.75
C ILE A 53 -12.87 8.74 34.14
N ALA A 54 -12.68 9.16 35.40
CA ALA A 54 -13.12 10.47 35.88
C ALA A 54 -12.51 11.64 35.09
N ARG A 55 -11.20 11.55 34.77
CA ARG A 55 -10.54 12.53 33.90
C ARG A 55 -11.15 12.55 32.49
N ALA A 56 -11.37 11.41 31.87
CA ALA A 56 -11.87 11.35 30.50
C ALA A 56 -13.34 11.78 30.38
N LEU A 57 -14.19 11.46 31.37
CA LEU A 57 -15.54 12.00 31.46
C LEU A 57 -15.54 13.52 31.66
N ARG A 58 -14.58 14.08 32.39
CA ARG A 58 -14.40 15.53 32.54
C ARG A 58 -13.92 16.22 31.26
N GLU A 59 -13.00 15.60 30.51
CA GLU A 59 -12.38 16.19 29.31
C GLU A 59 -13.19 16.02 28.01
N ASP A 60 -13.99 14.95 27.90
CA ASP A 60 -14.68 14.53 26.67
C ASP A 60 -16.15 14.10 26.87
N GLY A 61 -16.63 13.98 28.12
CA GLY A 61 -18.02 13.64 28.46
C GLY A 61 -18.52 12.33 27.86
N TRP A 62 -19.81 12.31 27.50
CA TRP A 62 -20.46 11.17 26.84
C TRP A 62 -19.81 10.75 25.51
N THR A 63 -19.01 11.61 24.86
CA THR A 63 -18.28 11.23 23.64
C THR A 63 -17.23 10.16 23.94
N TRP A 64 -16.56 10.25 25.09
CA TRP A 64 -15.59 9.24 25.50
C TRP A 64 -16.26 7.89 25.75
N VAL A 65 -17.46 7.87 26.34
CA VAL A 65 -18.25 6.64 26.52
C VAL A 65 -18.58 6.00 25.17
N ARG A 66 -19.09 6.79 24.20
CA ARG A 66 -19.38 6.32 22.84
C ARG A 66 -18.12 5.79 22.13
N PHE A 67 -16.99 6.49 22.25
CA PHE A 67 -15.70 6.05 21.75
C PHE A 67 -15.24 4.73 22.40
N LYS A 68 -15.39 4.58 23.72
CA LYS A 68 -15.00 3.35 24.42
C LYS A 68 -15.89 2.17 24.05
N ALA A 69 -17.21 2.36 23.95
CA ALA A 69 -18.13 1.35 23.46
C ALA A 69 -17.79 0.93 22.02
N GLY A 70 -17.77 1.89 21.08
CA GLY A 70 -17.47 1.60 19.67
C GLY A 70 -16.10 0.96 19.46
N SER A 71 -15.06 1.48 20.11
CA SER A 71 -13.72 0.91 20.00
C SER A 71 -13.55 -0.42 20.74
N ALA A 72 -14.36 -0.72 21.77
CA ALA A 72 -14.37 -2.05 22.42
C ALA A 72 -15.04 -3.09 21.53
N VAL A 73 -16.20 -2.77 20.96
CA VAL A 73 -16.88 -3.62 19.96
C VAL A 73 -15.96 -3.87 18.78
N GLN A 74 -15.33 -2.82 18.23
CA GLN A 74 -14.39 -2.95 17.12
C GLN A 74 -13.18 -3.82 17.48
N ARG A 75 -12.46 -3.54 18.59
CA ARG A 75 -11.31 -4.39 19.00
C ARG A 75 -11.70 -5.83 19.30
N LEU A 76 -12.91 -6.09 19.79
CA LEU A 76 -13.40 -7.45 20.01
C LEU A 76 -13.71 -8.14 18.67
N ALA A 77 -14.42 -7.46 17.77
CA ALA A 77 -14.71 -7.94 16.43
C ALA A 77 -13.42 -8.22 15.66
N ASP A 78 -12.49 -7.26 15.56
CA ASP A 78 -11.18 -7.41 14.92
C ASP A 78 -10.41 -8.59 15.51
N ARG A 79 -10.36 -8.74 16.85
CA ARG A 79 -9.66 -9.86 17.49
C ARG A 79 -10.33 -11.22 17.20
N VAL A 80 -11.66 -11.30 17.20
CA VAL A 80 -12.39 -12.54 16.92
C VAL A 80 -12.27 -12.90 15.45
N ILE A 81 -12.46 -11.92 14.55
CA ILE A 81 -12.35 -12.08 13.10
C ILE A 81 -10.92 -12.48 12.73
N THR A 82 -9.89 -11.76 13.20
CA THR A 82 -8.49 -12.09 12.89
C THR A 82 -8.11 -13.47 13.45
N ARG A 83 -8.49 -13.83 14.68
CA ARG A 83 -8.21 -15.19 15.22
C ARG A 83 -8.95 -16.29 14.46
N ALA A 84 -10.21 -16.07 14.10
CA ALA A 84 -10.97 -17.03 13.31
C ALA A 84 -10.38 -17.16 11.90
N TRP A 85 -9.97 -16.03 11.30
CA TRP A 85 -9.30 -15.97 10.00
C TRP A 85 -7.97 -16.72 10.05
N GLU A 86 -7.07 -16.38 10.97
CA GLU A 86 -5.73 -16.99 11.14
C GLU A 86 -5.79 -18.48 11.48
N ARG A 87 -6.83 -18.95 12.20
CA ARG A 87 -7.06 -20.37 12.46
C ARG A 87 -7.20 -21.19 11.16
N PHE A 88 -7.69 -20.58 10.09
CA PHE A 88 -7.82 -21.23 8.79
C PHE A 88 -6.73 -20.77 7.81
N HIS A 89 -6.41 -19.47 7.74
CA HIS A 89 -5.45 -18.84 6.81
C HIS A 89 -4.12 -18.63 7.55
N PRO A 90 -3.14 -19.53 7.40
CA PRO A 90 -1.82 -19.29 7.98
C PRO A 90 -1.23 -18.01 7.42
N VAL A 91 -0.51 -17.27 8.27
CA VAL A 91 0.20 -16.06 7.87
C VAL A 91 1.37 -16.45 6.97
N VAL A 92 1.38 -15.95 5.73
CA VAL A 92 2.42 -16.17 4.72
C VAL A 92 3.63 -15.25 4.97
N ALA A 93 3.39 -14.04 5.47
CA ALA A 93 4.44 -13.13 5.93
C ALA A 93 3.93 -12.32 7.15
N SER A 94 4.63 -12.44 8.28
CA SER A 94 4.37 -11.61 9.46
C SER A 94 5.03 -10.24 9.33
N ASP A 95 4.75 -9.34 10.28
CA ASP A 95 5.66 -8.23 10.53
C ASP A 95 6.97 -8.78 11.11
N GLU A 96 8.10 -8.19 10.70
CA GLU A 96 9.42 -8.60 11.14
C GLU A 96 9.68 -8.07 12.56
N SER A 97 10.25 -8.90 13.43
CA SER A 97 10.70 -8.46 14.75
C SER A 97 12.11 -7.88 14.67
N TYR A 98 12.54 -7.15 15.70
CA TYR A 98 13.90 -6.60 15.75
C TYR A 98 14.97 -7.71 15.73
N GLU A 99 14.68 -8.88 16.30
CA GLU A 99 15.59 -10.01 16.37
C GLU A 99 15.83 -10.61 14.97
N VAL A 100 14.77 -10.73 14.14
CA VAL A 100 14.89 -11.18 12.75
C VAL A 100 15.59 -10.13 11.89
N PHE A 101 15.29 -8.84 12.12
CA PHE A 101 15.98 -7.73 11.47
C PHE A 101 17.49 -7.73 11.74
N GLU A 102 17.89 -7.88 13.01
CA GLU A 102 19.29 -7.96 13.45
C GLU A 102 20.01 -9.14 12.78
N GLN A 103 19.44 -10.35 12.85
CA GLN A 103 19.99 -11.55 12.21
C GLN A 103 20.19 -11.40 10.71
N ARG A 104 19.25 -10.73 10.02
CA ARG A 104 19.26 -10.57 8.56
C ARG A 104 20.16 -9.43 8.07
N THR A 105 20.34 -8.38 8.88
CA THR A 105 21.09 -7.17 8.48
C THR A 105 22.48 -7.04 9.11
N GLY A 106 22.74 -7.76 10.20
CA GLY A 106 23.94 -7.60 11.02
C GLY A 106 23.97 -6.32 11.85
N VAL A 107 22.90 -5.51 11.83
CA VAL A 107 22.80 -4.27 12.60
C VAL A 107 22.42 -4.58 14.05
N PRO A 108 23.25 -4.21 15.05
CA PRO A 108 22.94 -4.48 16.45
C PRO A 108 21.64 -3.82 16.93
N VAL A 109 20.81 -4.55 17.66
CA VAL A 109 19.61 -4.00 18.31
C VAL A 109 19.71 -4.08 19.82
N HIS A 110 19.71 -2.92 20.46
CA HIS A 110 19.81 -2.81 21.91
C HIS A 110 18.46 -2.41 22.51
N ARG A 111 17.77 -3.36 23.14
CA ARG A 111 16.58 -3.09 23.97
C ARG A 111 17.02 -2.57 25.33
N VAL A 112 16.51 -1.41 25.75
CA VAL A 112 16.84 -0.78 27.05
C VAL A 112 15.57 -0.41 27.83
N ALA A 113 15.56 -0.70 29.13
CA ALA A 113 14.40 -0.41 29.99
C ALA A 113 14.16 1.10 30.22
N ASP A 114 15.24 1.89 30.23
CA ASP A 114 15.21 3.35 30.18
C ASP A 114 16.46 3.86 29.44
N ILE A 115 16.27 4.51 28.30
CA ILE A 115 17.35 5.13 27.52
C ILE A 115 18.15 6.22 28.28
N HIS A 116 17.63 6.75 29.39
CA HIS A 116 18.32 7.73 30.24
C HIS A 116 19.06 7.12 31.44
N SER A 117 19.05 5.80 31.63
CA SER A 117 19.84 5.15 32.68
C SER A 117 21.34 5.14 32.36
N ASP A 118 22.21 5.18 33.37
CA ASP A 118 23.67 5.26 33.16
C ASP A 118 24.23 4.12 32.30
N ALA A 119 23.66 2.92 32.43
CA ALA A 119 23.98 1.77 31.57
C ALA A 119 23.66 2.04 30.09
N SER A 120 22.48 2.63 29.80
CA SER A 120 22.11 3.06 28.44
C SER A 120 23.03 4.17 27.93
N LEU A 121 23.40 5.14 28.77
CA LEU A 121 24.30 6.23 28.39
C LEU A 121 25.71 5.72 28.08
N ALA A 122 26.23 4.77 28.88
CA ALA A 122 27.50 4.11 28.64
C ALA A 122 27.48 3.29 27.34
N LEU A 123 26.41 2.52 27.10
CA LEU A 123 26.19 1.78 25.87
C LEU A 123 26.21 2.69 24.63
N ILE A 124 25.42 3.77 24.63
CA ILE A 124 25.32 4.69 23.47
C ILE A 124 26.66 5.38 23.20
N ARG A 125 27.42 5.75 24.23
CA ARG A 125 28.80 6.26 24.08
C ARG A 125 29.74 5.23 23.47
N GLY A 126 29.66 3.97 23.91
CA GLY A 126 30.47 2.86 23.38
C GLY A 126 30.21 2.53 21.90
N LEU A 127 29.11 3.00 21.32
CA LEU A 127 28.85 2.88 19.88
C LEU A 127 29.64 3.91 19.04
N GLU A 128 30.25 4.93 19.64
CA GLU A 128 30.93 6.04 18.95
C GLU A 128 30.11 6.63 17.76
N PRO A 129 28.85 7.07 17.97
CA PRO A 129 28.03 7.62 16.88
C PRO A 129 28.45 9.06 16.55
N ARG A 130 28.55 9.40 15.25
CA ARG A 130 28.69 10.80 14.83
C ARG A 130 27.34 11.52 14.79
N LEU A 131 26.24 10.80 14.55
CA LEU A 131 24.88 11.36 14.45
C LEU A 131 23.85 10.46 15.16
N GLY A 132 22.99 11.07 15.99
CA GLY A 132 21.80 10.41 16.54
C GLY A 132 20.58 10.62 15.64
N VAL A 133 19.75 9.59 15.47
CA VAL A 133 18.57 9.62 14.58
C VAL A 133 17.32 9.20 15.36
N ILE A 134 16.46 10.15 15.73
CA ILE A 134 15.20 9.86 16.43
C ILE A 134 14.15 9.36 15.44
N VAL A 135 13.57 8.18 15.72
CA VAL A 135 12.47 7.58 14.97
C VAL A 135 11.39 7.08 15.94
N GLY A 136 10.50 7.99 16.36
CA GLY A 136 9.30 7.63 17.12
C GLY A 136 9.58 7.14 18.55
N THR A 137 10.38 7.88 19.32
CA THR A 137 10.54 7.66 20.77
C THR A 137 9.90 8.81 21.58
N ARG A 138 9.98 8.74 22.91
CA ARG A 138 9.61 9.86 23.81
C ARG A 138 10.61 11.01 23.68
N ILE A 139 10.28 12.15 24.29
CA ILE A 139 11.22 13.27 24.43
C ILE A 139 12.48 12.77 25.16
N LEU A 140 13.62 12.88 24.47
CA LEU A 140 14.94 12.58 25.01
C LEU A 140 15.52 13.83 25.69
N ARG A 141 16.36 13.62 26.70
CA ARG A 141 17.11 14.68 27.40
C ARG A 141 18.44 14.93 26.72
N ASP A 142 19.03 16.09 26.97
CA ASP A 142 20.36 16.46 26.44
C ASP A 142 21.45 15.45 26.79
N THR A 143 21.31 14.73 27.91
CA THR A 143 22.19 13.61 28.32
C THR A 143 22.28 12.47 27.30
N VAL A 144 21.29 12.32 26.40
CA VAL A 144 21.29 11.41 25.25
C VAL A 144 21.52 12.17 23.94
N LEU A 145 20.85 13.32 23.76
CA LEU A 145 20.89 14.07 22.50
C LEU A 145 22.31 14.55 22.12
N ALA A 146 23.14 14.84 23.13
CA ALA A 146 24.52 15.31 22.98
C ALA A 146 25.59 14.21 23.09
N ILE A 147 25.21 12.92 23.09
CA ILE A 147 26.20 11.83 23.00
C ILE A 147 26.85 11.76 21.60
N PRO A 148 26.12 11.85 20.48
CA PRO A 148 26.74 11.81 19.17
C PRO A 148 27.47 13.12 18.84
N ASP A 149 28.63 13.03 18.18
CA ASP A 149 29.55 14.17 17.96
C ASP A 149 28.88 15.42 17.34
N LEU A 150 27.99 15.22 16.36
CA LEU A 150 27.27 16.29 15.66
C LEU A 150 25.87 16.55 16.25
N GLY A 151 25.53 15.88 17.36
CA GLY A 151 24.21 15.89 17.98
C GLY A 151 23.22 14.93 17.33
N THR A 152 21.94 15.19 17.56
CA THR A 152 20.83 14.29 17.22
C THR A 152 19.80 14.99 16.36
N VAL A 153 19.33 14.33 15.31
CA VAL A 153 18.23 14.80 14.44
C VAL A 153 16.91 14.13 14.80
N ASN A 154 15.80 14.82 14.51
CA ASN A 154 14.44 14.34 14.72
C ASN A 154 13.56 14.56 13.48
N ILE A 155 12.60 13.65 13.27
CA ILE A 155 11.52 13.78 12.29
C ILE A 155 10.21 14.19 12.98
N HIS A 156 9.75 15.40 12.69
CA HIS A 156 8.44 15.90 13.10
C HIS A 156 7.49 15.95 11.92
N LYS A 157 6.41 15.17 11.95
CA LYS A 157 5.49 14.98 10.82
C LYS A 157 4.40 16.07 10.72
N ARG A 158 4.80 17.34 10.93
CA ARG A 158 4.02 18.57 10.78
C ARG A 158 4.95 19.74 10.39
N LYS A 159 4.38 20.91 10.07
CA LYS A 159 5.15 22.16 9.86
C LYS A 159 5.69 22.70 11.19
N VAL A 160 6.84 23.35 11.14
CA VAL A 160 7.39 24.16 12.22
C VAL A 160 7.82 25.50 11.61
N PRO A 161 7.69 26.62 12.33
CA PRO A 161 7.40 26.77 13.78
C PRO A 161 5.92 26.62 14.19
N GLU A 162 4.98 26.50 13.25
CA GLU A 162 3.54 26.68 13.49
C GLU A 162 2.89 25.53 14.25
N TYR A 163 3.26 24.27 13.98
CA TYR A 163 2.55 23.07 14.48
C TYR A 163 3.44 22.14 15.33
N ARG A 164 4.23 22.72 16.23
CA ARG A 164 5.11 22.02 17.19
C ARG A 164 4.32 21.22 18.23
N GLY A 165 4.99 20.30 18.93
CA GLY A 165 4.46 19.58 20.09
C GLY A 165 3.86 18.21 19.76
N GLY A 166 2.72 17.86 20.34
CA GLY A 166 2.12 16.52 20.27
C GLY A 166 0.84 16.42 19.43
N GLY A 167 0.57 15.22 18.91
CA GLY A 167 -0.68 14.86 18.27
C GLY A 167 -0.51 13.93 17.06
N PRO A 168 -1.60 13.32 16.55
CA PRO A 168 -1.56 12.60 15.28
C PRO A 168 -1.24 13.54 14.11
N VAL A 169 -0.62 12.99 13.07
CA VAL A 169 -0.33 13.69 11.81
C VAL A 169 -1.61 14.31 11.24
N GLY A 170 -1.53 15.58 10.85
CA GLY A 170 -2.62 16.35 10.25
C GLY A 170 -3.80 16.70 11.16
N TYR A 171 -3.82 16.27 12.43
CA TYR A 171 -4.95 16.53 13.32
C TYR A 171 -5.19 18.03 13.57
N TRP A 172 -4.12 18.81 13.73
CA TRP A 172 -4.21 20.23 14.06
C TRP A 172 -4.43 21.08 12.80
N GLU A 173 -3.71 20.74 11.74
CA GLU A 173 -3.80 21.37 10.42
C GLU A 173 -5.21 21.26 9.82
N VAL A 174 -5.81 20.06 9.86
CA VAL A 174 -7.19 19.84 9.38
C VAL A 174 -8.22 20.60 10.22
N LEU A 175 -7.97 20.84 11.50
CA LEU A 175 -8.85 21.66 12.35
C LEU A 175 -8.67 23.16 12.12
N ALA A 176 -7.47 23.61 11.76
CA ALA A 176 -7.17 24.99 11.38
C ALA A 176 -7.64 25.33 9.95
N GLY A 177 -7.99 24.33 9.13
CA GLY A 177 -8.42 24.53 7.74
C GLY A 177 -7.26 24.65 6.75
N GLU A 178 -6.09 24.13 7.11
CA GLU A 178 -4.90 24.14 6.26
C GLU A 178 -5.11 23.42 4.93
N ARG A 179 -4.33 23.83 3.93
CA ARG A 179 -4.28 23.18 2.60
C ARG A 179 -3.21 22.09 2.51
N SER A 180 -2.28 22.04 3.45
CA SER A 180 -1.19 21.06 3.49
C SER A 180 -0.75 20.76 4.93
N ILE A 181 -0.31 19.53 5.18
CA ILE A 181 0.49 19.19 6.36
C ILE A 181 1.98 19.35 6.02
N GLY A 182 2.84 19.39 7.02
CA GLY A 182 4.29 19.37 6.83
C GLY A 182 4.93 18.05 7.21
N VAL A 183 6.17 17.83 6.77
CA VAL A 183 7.14 17.01 7.50
C VAL A 183 8.45 17.79 7.58
N THR A 184 8.99 17.92 8.79
CA THR A 184 10.21 18.64 9.11
C THR A 184 11.25 17.69 9.70
N ILE A 185 12.48 17.76 9.20
CA ILE A 185 13.67 17.23 9.86
C ILE A 185 14.42 18.40 10.49
N HIS A 186 14.76 18.30 11.77
CA HIS A 186 15.40 19.37 12.51
C HIS A 186 16.36 18.81 13.57
N TRP A 187 17.27 19.64 14.07
CA TRP A 187 18.09 19.29 15.23
C TRP A 187 17.22 19.11 16.47
N ALA A 188 17.45 18.03 17.22
CA ALA A 188 16.78 17.77 18.48
C ALA A 188 17.45 18.60 19.58
N VAL A 189 16.66 19.44 20.24
CA VAL A 189 17.08 20.30 21.37
C VAL A 189 16.08 20.13 22.51
N ALA A 190 16.46 20.54 23.73
CA ALA A 190 15.61 20.44 24.93
C ALA A 190 14.19 21.01 24.76
N GLN A 191 14.03 22.08 23.96
CA GLN A 191 12.71 22.62 23.62
C GLN A 191 12.10 21.87 22.42
N VAL A 192 10.96 21.21 22.65
CA VAL A 192 10.25 20.36 21.67
C VAL A 192 10.09 21.06 20.31
N ASP A 193 10.56 20.39 19.26
CA ASP A 193 10.47 20.78 17.84
C ASP A 193 10.98 22.21 17.54
N ALA A 194 11.95 22.72 18.30
CA ALA A 194 12.45 24.11 18.21
C ALA A 194 13.83 24.28 17.55
N GLY A 195 14.57 23.19 17.33
CA GLY A 195 15.91 23.26 16.75
C GLY A 195 15.89 23.61 15.26
N ASP A 196 17.05 24.02 14.73
CA ASP A 196 17.15 24.51 13.36
C ASP A 196 16.77 23.42 12.34
N VAL A 197 16.07 23.83 11.29
CA VAL A 197 15.45 22.96 10.28
C VAL A 197 16.49 22.57 9.24
N LEU A 198 16.69 21.27 9.06
CA LEU A 198 17.58 20.68 8.08
C LEU A 198 16.89 20.36 6.76
N GLY A 199 15.57 20.21 6.79
CA GLY A 199 14.75 20.03 5.60
C GLY A 199 13.28 19.96 5.94
N GLN A 200 12.43 20.54 5.10
CA GLN A 200 10.98 20.51 5.26
C GLN A 200 10.32 20.21 3.92
N ILE A 201 9.18 19.52 3.95
CA ILE A 201 8.31 19.31 2.79
C ILE A 201 6.85 19.56 3.18
N GLU A 202 6.06 20.01 2.22
CA GLU A 202 4.61 20.06 2.33
C GLU A 202 3.94 18.87 1.63
N ILE A 203 2.82 18.45 2.19
CA ILE A 203 1.97 17.37 1.68
C ILE A 203 0.56 17.93 1.57
N PRO A 204 0.02 18.12 0.35
CA PRO A 204 -1.34 18.61 0.15
C PRO A 204 -2.39 17.76 0.87
N ILE A 205 -3.34 18.41 1.54
CA ILE A 205 -4.53 17.77 2.10
C ILE A 205 -5.56 17.69 0.97
N GLU A 206 -5.79 16.47 0.49
CA GLU A 206 -6.76 16.19 -0.58
C GLU A 206 -8.19 16.15 -0.02
N GLU A 207 -9.16 16.29 -0.92
CA GLU A 207 -10.57 16.52 -0.61
C GLU A 207 -11.22 15.46 0.30
N CYS A 208 -10.75 14.22 0.18
CA CYS A 208 -11.22 13.02 0.86
C CYS A 208 -10.10 12.38 1.71
N ASP A 209 -9.11 13.16 2.14
CA ASP A 209 -8.10 12.69 3.09
C ASP A 209 -8.69 12.42 4.49
N THR A 210 -8.17 11.38 5.13
CA THR A 210 -8.39 11.02 6.53
C THR A 210 -7.09 11.20 7.33
N LEU A 211 -7.13 11.12 8.66
CA LEU A 211 -5.88 11.13 9.44
C LEU A 211 -5.03 9.88 9.12
N ALA A 212 -5.67 8.79 8.66
CA ALA A 212 -5.00 7.58 8.21
C ALA A 212 -4.24 7.78 6.88
N SER A 213 -4.87 8.37 5.85
CA SER A 213 -4.17 8.64 4.57
C SER A 213 -3.08 9.69 4.72
N LEU A 214 -3.34 10.79 5.45
CA LEU A 214 -2.33 11.80 5.77
C LEU A 214 -1.14 11.21 6.51
N ARG A 215 -1.38 10.27 7.43
CA ARG A 215 -0.32 9.52 8.12
C ARG A 215 0.51 8.67 7.15
N ILE A 216 -0.12 7.95 6.21
CA ILE A 216 0.59 7.15 5.20
C ILE A 216 1.47 8.06 4.31
N LYS A 217 0.90 9.17 3.80
CA LYS A 217 1.61 10.16 2.97
C LYS A 217 2.83 10.73 3.70
N ALA A 218 2.66 11.16 4.96
CA ALA A 218 3.73 11.71 5.80
C ALA A 218 4.79 10.67 6.21
N ASP A 219 4.40 9.41 6.40
CA ASP A 219 5.32 8.33 6.72
C ASP A 219 6.29 8.05 5.56
N ILE A 220 5.77 7.95 4.32
CA ILE A 220 6.57 7.73 3.10
C ILE A 220 7.44 8.95 2.76
N ALA A 221 6.80 10.12 2.63
CA ALA A 221 7.48 11.33 2.19
C ALA A 221 8.50 11.79 3.24
N GLY A 222 8.16 11.64 4.53
CA GLY A 222 9.04 11.92 5.65
C GLY A 222 10.25 11.00 5.71
N ALA A 223 10.09 9.68 5.54
CA ALA A 223 11.22 8.75 5.53
C ALA A 223 12.20 9.01 4.36
N ASN A 224 11.67 9.35 3.17
CA ASN A 224 12.50 9.74 2.01
C ASN A 224 13.26 11.05 2.26
N LEU A 225 12.60 12.07 2.84
CA LEU A 225 13.25 13.32 3.25
C LEU A 225 14.34 13.07 4.30
N TYR A 226 14.04 12.25 5.32
CA TYR A 226 14.97 12.00 6.43
C TYR A 226 16.24 11.30 5.97
N HIS A 227 16.10 10.29 5.10
CA HIS A 227 17.24 9.60 4.50
C HIS A 227 18.14 10.55 3.70
N ARG A 228 17.54 11.47 2.93
CA ARG A 228 18.29 12.50 2.20
C ARG A 228 19.04 13.44 3.17
N VAL A 229 18.36 13.97 4.18
CA VAL A 229 18.99 14.87 5.18
C VAL A 229 20.16 14.19 5.90
N ILE A 230 20.03 12.91 6.26
CA ILE A 230 21.13 12.15 6.89
C ILE A 230 22.33 12.04 5.94
N ARG A 231 22.11 11.80 4.64
CA ARG A 231 23.18 11.81 3.63
C ARG A 231 23.79 13.19 3.43
N ASP A 232 22.99 14.25 3.44
CA ASP A 232 23.46 15.63 3.28
C ASP A 232 24.31 16.07 4.50
N ILE A 233 23.98 15.60 5.71
CA ILE A 233 24.83 15.76 6.91
C ILE A 233 26.12 14.96 6.76
N ALA A 234 26.03 13.68 6.37
CA ALA A 234 27.20 12.80 6.19
C ALA A 234 28.18 13.30 5.10
N ALA A 235 27.68 14.07 4.13
CA ALA A 235 28.44 14.70 3.07
C ALA A 235 28.83 16.16 3.35
N GLU A 236 28.56 16.68 4.56
CA GLU A 236 28.84 18.06 5.00
C GLU A 236 28.20 19.15 4.10
N LYS A 237 27.03 18.84 3.52
CA LYS A 237 26.25 19.68 2.58
C LYS A 237 24.94 20.23 3.17
N HIS A 238 24.75 20.09 4.47
CA HIS A 238 23.55 20.55 5.16
C HIS A 238 23.64 22.04 5.51
N ALA A 239 22.54 22.77 5.34
CA ALA A 239 22.43 24.19 5.69
C ALA A 239 21.22 24.40 6.61
N PRO A 240 21.39 24.30 7.95
CA PRO A 240 20.29 24.46 8.90
C PRO A 240 19.68 25.87 8.83
N ILE A 241 18.35 25.93 8.83
CA ILE A 241 17.58 27.18 8.85
C ILE A 241 17.06 27.39 10.27
N ARG A 242 17.47 28.48 10.91
CA ARG A 242 16.98 28.87 12.24
C ARG A 242 15.48 29.18 12.19
N GLN A 243 14.71 28.61 13.11
CA GLN A 243 13.27 28.88 13.20
C GLN A 243 13.00 30.30 13.74
N ASP A 244 12.06 31.02 13.13
CA ASP A 244 11.45 32.20 13.77
C ASP A 244 10.44 31.74 14.83
N MET A 245 10.73 32.05 16.08
CA MET A 245 9.92 31.60 17.21
C MET A 245 8.77 32.56 17.56
N THR A 246 8.68 33.72 16.89
CA THR A 246 7.74 34.82 17.22
C THR A 246 6.28 34.37 17.22
N ASN A 247 5.88 33.53 16.27
CA ASN A 247 4.52 33.00 16.14
C ASN A 247 4.40 31.50 16.46
N ALA A 248 5.43 30.89 17.05
CA ALA A 248 5.50 29.45 17.25
C ALA A 248 4.44 28.93 18.25
N ARG A 249 3.72 27.87 17.89
CA ARG A 249 2.69 27.27 18.76
C ARG A 249 3.00 25.81 19.08
N THR A 250 3.01 25.50 20.38
CA THR A 250 3.24 24.13 20.88
C THR A 250 1.91 23.49 21.27
N PHE A 251 1.44 22.56 20.45
CA PHE A 251 0.21 21.81 20.69
C PHE A 251 0.43 20.65 21.66
N ARG A 252 -0.57 20.33 22.48
CA ARG A 252 -0.62 19.09 23.27
C ARG A 252 -1.29 18.00 22.45
N ALA A 253 -0.96 16.73 22.68
CA ALA A 253 -1.69 15.64 22.03
C ALA A 253 -3.19 15.67 22.42
N PRO A 254 -4.13 15.61 21.46
CA PRO A 254 -5.55 15.49 21.74
C PRO A 254 -5.89 14.12 22.36
N THR A 255 -7.06 14.01 22.98
CA THR A 255 -7.55 12.72 23.51
C THR A 255 -7.96 11.77 22.38
N ASP A 256 -7.83 10.46 22.59
CA ASP A 256 -8.23 9.44 21.61
C ASP A 256 -9.67 9.63 21.09
N ALA A 257 -10.59 10.09 21.95
CA ALA A 257 -11.99 10.33 21.59
C ALA A 257 -12.16 11.51 20.62
N LYS A 258 -11.34 12.57 20.75
CA LYS A 258 -11.31 13.71 19.82
C LYS A 258 -10.69 13.32 18.48
N VAL A 259 -9.59 12.55 18.50
CA VAL A 259 -8.97 11.97 17.29
C VAL A 259 -9.96 11.09 16.55
N TRP A 260 -10.60 10.15 17.26
CA TRP A 260 -11.62 9.28 16.69
C TRP A 260 -12.80 10.07 16.12
N ARG A 261 -13.29 11.12 16.80
CA ARG A 261 -14.40 11.96 16.30
C ARG A 261 -14.02 12.65 14.98
N LEU A 262 -12.82 13.22 14.88
CA LEU A 262 -12.35 13.87 13.65
C LEU A 262 -12.19 12.84 12.52
N GLU A 263 -11.56 11.71 12.80
CA GLU A 263 -11.39 10.60 11.86
C GLU A 263 -12.73 10.09 11.31
N GLN A 264 -13.75 9.93 12.17
CA GLN A 264 -15.10 9.57 11.72
C GLN A 264 -15.77 10.66 10.86
N LYS A 265 -15.52 11.95 11.13
CA LYS A 265 -16.01 13.07 10.31
C LYS A 265 -15.36 13.04 8.91
N LEU A 266 -14.05 12.83 8.84
CA LEU A 266 -13.30 12.75 7.58
C LEU A 266 -13.73 11.53 6.75
N ARG A 267 -13.84 10.35 7.37
CA ARG A 267 -14.34 9.13 6.70
C ARG A 267 -15.74 9.33 6.12
N ARG A 268 -16.66 9.96 6.86
CA ARG A 268 -18.01 10.27 6.35
C ARG A 268 -17.98 11.24 5.16
N ARG A 269 -17.09 12.24 5.19
CA ARG A 269 -16.88 13.16 4.04
C ARG A 269 -16.36 12.42 2.82
N ALA A 270 -15.36 11.55 2.98
CA ALA A 270 -14.82 10.72 1.91
C ALA A 270 -15.90 9.80 1.33
N THR A 271 -16.66 9.08 2.17
CA THR A 271 -17.78 8.23 1.74
C THR A 271 -18.87 9.00 0.99
N ALA A 272 -19.20 10.22 1.43
CA ALA A 272 -20.19 11.05 0.75
C ALA A 272 -19.75 11.50 -0.65
N ARG A 273 -18.43 11.70 -0.86
CA ARG A 273 -17.88 12.23 -2.11
C ARG A 273 -17.47 11.13 -3.10
N MET A 274 -16.72 10.12 -2.67
CA MET A 274 -16.18 9.08 -3.55
C MET A 274 -17.23 8.01 -3.93
N PRO A 275 -17.58 7.81 -5.21
CA PRO A 275 -18.63 6.88 -5.62
C PRO A 275 -18.40 5.42 -5.17
N ALA A 276 -17.18 4.90 -5.34
CA ALA A 276 -16.80 3.54 -4.91
C ALA A 276 -17.06 3.26 -3.41
N LEU A 277 -16.99 4.29 -2.56
CA LEU A 277 -17.28 4.15 -1.12
C LEU A 277 -18.78 4.15 -0.79
N ARG A 278 -19.66 4.56 -1.71
CA ARG A 278 -21.12 4.58 -1.51
C ARG A 278 -21.75 3.21 -1.79
N VAL A 279 -21.20 2.46 -2.74
CA VAL A 279 -21.68 1.12 -3.15
C VAL A 279 -21.18 0.07 -2.16
N GLN A 280 -21.64 0.16 -0.91
CA GLN A 280 -21.26 -0.74 0.17
C GLN A 280 -22.44 -1.65 0.55
N PRO A 281 -22.25 -2.98 0.59
CA PRO A 281 -23.33 -3.90 0.91
C PRO A 281 -23.84 -3.64 2.33
N SER A 282 -25.17 -3.69 2.48
CA SER A 282 -25.84 -3.52 3.77
C SER A 282 -25.29 -4.47 4.84
N TRP A 283 -25.43 -4.13 6.12
CA TRP A 283 -24.95 -4.99 7.21
C TRP A 283 -25.61 -6.39 7.18
N LEU A 284 -26.89 -6.48 6.77
CA LEU A 284 -27.59 -7.75 6.54
C LEU A 284 -26.97 -8.55 5.39
N THR A 285 -26.64 -7.89 4.28
CA THR A 285 -25.95 -8.50 3.14
C THR A 285 -24.58 -9.04 3.57
N ARG A 286 -23.79 -8.24 4.31
CA ARG A 286 -22.48 -8.64 4.85
C ARG A 286 -22.60 -9.83 5.80
N ALA A 287 -23.52 -9.80 6.75
CA ALA A 287 -23.77 -10.89 7.70
C ALA A 287 -24.16 -12.20 6.96
N ARG A 288 -25.04 -12.10 5.97
CA ARG A 288 -25.40 -13.23 5.09
C ARG A 288 -24.20 -13.78 4.32
N LEU A 289 -23.37 -12.93 3.72
CA LEU A 289 -22.18 -13.36 2.98
C LEU A 289 -21.19 -14.09 3.89
N VAL A 290 -20.94 -13.58 5.10
CA VAL A 290 -20.08 -14.24 6.10
C VAL A 290 -20.66 -15.59 6.51
N ALA A 291 -21.96 -15.68 6.81
CA ALA A 291 -22.60 -16.95 7.15
C ALA A 291 -22.50 -17.99 6.02
N GLN A 292 -22.73 -17.58 4.78
CA GLN A 292 -22.59 -18.45 3.60
C GLN A 292 -21.14 -18.89 3.39
N TYR A 293 -20.18 -17.98 3.53
CA TYR A 293 -18.75 -18.27 3.44
C TYR A 293 -18.32 -19.29 4.49
N VAL A 294 -18.72 -19.13 5.76
CA VAL A 294 -18.42 -20.09 6.84
C VAL A 294 -18.93 -21.51 6.51
N VAL A 295 -20.10 -21.62 5.88
CA VAL A 295 -20.67 -22.92 5.45
C VAL A 295 -19.85 -23.58 4.32
N VAL A 296 -19.30 -22.80 3.38
CA VAL A 296 -18.51 -23.35 2.26
C VAL A 296 -17.00 -23.44 2.53
N LEU A 297 -16.49 -22.74 3.55
CA LEU A 297 -15.06 -22.65 3.88
C LEU A 297 -14.37 -24.02 4.00
N PRO A 298 -14.95 -25.06 4.65
CA PRO A 298 -14.32 -26.39 4.70
C PRO A 298 -14.07 -26.98 3.30
N ARG A 299 -14.98 -26.76 2.33
CA ARG A 299 -14.82 -27.22 0.94
C ARG A 299 -13.76 -26.39 0.21
N LEU A 300 -13.82 -25.06 0.33
CA LEU A 300 -12.80 -24.16 -0.24
C LEU A 300 -11.40 -24.55 0.27
N ARG A 301 -11.26 -24.96 1.54
CA ARG A 301 -9.98 -25.42 2.09
C ARG A 301 -9.57 -26.82 1.70
N ALA A 302 -10.50 -27.75 1.50
CA ALA A 302 -10.17 -29.02 0.88
C ALA A 302 -9.61 -28.81 -0.54
N THR A 303 -10.24 -27.94 -1.34
CA THR A 303 -9.76 -27.57 -2.68
C THR A 303 -8.42 -26.85 -2.64
N SER A 304 -8.28 -25.80 -1.83
CA SER A 304 -7.03 -25.03 -1.69
C SER A 304 -5.85 -25.90 -1.27
N ARG A 305 -6.03 -26.82 -0.30
CA ARG A 305 -5.00 -27.78 0.10
C ARG A 305 -4.63 -28.75 -1.02
N ARG A 306 -5.60 -29.27 -1.77
CA ARG A 306 -5.36 -30.16 -2.92
C ARG A 306 -4.56 -29.45 -4.02
N LEU A 307 -4.93 -28.22 -4.38
CA LEU A 307 -4.21 -27.43 -5.39
C LEU A 307 -2.78 -27.11 -4.94
N VAL A 308 -2.57 -26.72 -3.68
CA VAL A 308 -1.23 -26.53 -3.10
C VAL A 308 -0.41 -27.82 -3.13
N GLN A 309 -0.98 -28.95 -2.70
CA GLN A 309 -0.29 -30.26 -2.69
C GLN A 309 0.03 -30.78 -4.10
N ALA A 310 -0.81 -30.47 -5.08
CA ALA A 310 -0.57 -30.80 -6.49
C ALA A 310 0.44 -29.86 -7.16
N GLY A 311 0.86 -28.77 -6.50
CA GLY A 311 1.66 -27.72 -7.11
C GLY A 311 0.91 -26.93 -8.19
N THR A 312 -0.42 -26.87 -8.11
CA THR A 312 -1.31 -26.18 -9.06
C THR A 312 -2.13 -25.07 -8.39
N ALA A 313 -1.58 -24.45 -7.34
CA ALA A 313 -2.23 -23.34 -6.66
C ALA A 313 -2.47 -22.16 -7.63
N PRO A 314 -3.64 -21.50 -7.58
CA PRO A 314 -3.97 -20.45 -8.53
C PRO A 314 -3.32 -19.11 -8.18
N ILE A 315 -3.20 -18.24 -9.18
CA ILE A 315 -2.75 -16.86 -9.01
C ILE A 315 -3.90 -15.90 -9.36
N ALA A 316 -4.24 -15.03 -8.42
CA ALA A 316 -5.14 -13.90 -8.64
C ALA A 316 -4.39 -12.77 -9.37
N MET A 317 -5.00 -12.18 -10.38
CA MET A 317 -4.49 -10.95 -10.99
C MET A 317 -5.51 -9.84 -10.74
N LEU A 318 -5.20 -8.97 -9.78
CA LEU A 318 -6.11 -7.91 -9.33
C LEU A 318 -5.91 -6.67 -10.19
N PHE A 319 -6.99 -6.12 -10.74
CA PHE A 319 -6.95 -4.85 -11.44
C PHE A 319 -7.59 -3.72 -10.62
N TYR A 320 -6.91 -2.58 -10.62
CA TYR A 320 -7.33 -1.29 -10.10
C TYR A 320 -7.27 -0.28 -11.25
N HIS A 321 -7.82 0.92 -11.06
CA HIS A 321 -7.71 2.02 -12.01
C HIS A 321 -6.94 3.17 -11.37
N VAL A 322 -7.57 3.83 -10.39
CA VAL A 322 -6.99 4.97 -9.68
C VAL A 322 -7.13 4.86 -8.16
N VAL A 323 -6.07 5.25 -7.46
CA VAL A 323 -5.97 5.24 -6.00
C VAL A 323 -5.53 6.64 -5.53
N ALA A 324 -6.49 7.45 -5.07
CA ALA A 324 -6.27 8.83 -4.64
C ALA A 324 -7.24 9.22 -3.51
N ASN A 325 -6.91 10.26 -2.73
CA ASN A 325 -7.83 10.81 -1.72
C ASN A 325 -8.60 12.03 -2.25
N ARG A 326 -8.94 12.04 -3.54
CA ARG A 326 -9.89 12.97 -4.19
C ARG A 326 -10.80 12.23 -5.16
N VAL A 327 -11.90 12.85 -5.57
CA VAL A 327 -12.81 12.27 -6.58
C VAL A 327 -12.15 12.41 -7.95
N VAL A 328 -11.61 11.30 -8.47
CA VAL A 328 -11.00 11.24 -9.82
C VAL A 328 -11.98 10.68 -10.82
N ASN A 329 -12.49 9.47 -10.56
CA ASN A 329 -13.60 8.86 -11.28
C ASN A 329 -14.42 7.94 -10.37
N HIS A 330 -15.38 7.22 -10.96
CA HIS A 330 -16.29 6.33 -10.24
C HIS A 330 -15.62 5.08 -9.62
N LEU A 331 -14.46 4.66 -10.15
CA LEU A 331 -13.66 3.52 -9.70
C LEU A 331 -12.58 3.89 -8.67
N CYS A 332 -12.41 5.18 -8.38
CA CYS A 332 -11.38 5.69 -7.47
C CYS A 332 -11.56 5.17 -6.03
N ILE A 333 -10.51 4.53 -5.48
CA ILE A 333 -10.45 4.12 -4.07
C ILE A 333 -9.45 4.96 -3.27
N PRO A 334 -9.68 5.21 -1.97
CA PRO A 334 -8.71 5.90 -1.10
C PRO A 334 -7.40 5.13 -0.93
N LEU A 335 -6.28 5.87 -0.74
CA LEU A 335 -4.97 5.29 -0.48
C LEU A 335 -4.96 4.39 0.76
N GLU A 336 -5.68 4.75 1.82
CA GLU A 336 -5.76 3.93 3.03
C GLU A 336 -6.56 2.64 2.84
N GLN A 337 -7.40 2.52 1.81
CA GLN A 337 -8.08 1.28 1.47
C GLN A 337 -7.15 0.37 0.66
N PHE A 338 -6.45 0.93 -0.34
CA PHE A 338 -5.40 0.20 -1.06
C PHE A 338 -4.32 -0.33 -0.12
N ALA A 339 -3.83 0.49 0.83
CA ALA A 339 -2.84 0.08 1.81
C ALA A 339 -3.31 -1.11 2.69
N ARG A 340 -4.62 -1.21 2.97
CA ARG A 340 -5.20 -2.35 3.69
C ARG A 340 -5.32 -3.59 2.80
N HIS A 341 -5.53 -3.44 1.49
CA HIS A 341 -5.45 -4.56 0.55
C HIS A 341 -4.02 -5.09 0.43
N ALA A 342 -3.03 -4.19 0.27
CA ALA A 342 -1.62 -4.56 0.23
C ALA A 342 -1.17 -5.31 1.50
N ASP A 343 -1.55 -4.82 2.69
CA ASP A 343 -1.22 -5.49 3.95
C ASP A 343 -1.89 -6.88 4.07
N PHE A 344 -3.18 -6.98 3.72
CA PHE A 344 -3.89 -8.25 3.70
C PHE A 344 -3.25 -9.27 2.74
N LEU A 345 -2.97 -8.85 1.49
CA LEU A 345 -2.36 -9.71 0.48
C LEU A 345 -0.97 -10.16 0.91
N ARG A 346 -0.12 -9.24 1.38
CA ARG A 346 1.20 -9.58 1.94
C ARG A 346 1.09 -10.63 3.05
N ARG A 347 0.15 -10.44 3.98
CA ARG A 347 0.03 -11.28 5.19
C ARG A 347 -0.54 -12.67 4.93
N TYR A 348 -1.50 -12.82 4.01
CA TYR A 348 -2.27 -14.07 3.86
C TYR A 348 -2.20 -14.74 2.49
N VAL A 349 -1.65 -14.08 1.47
CA VAL A 349 -1.60 -14.61 0.10
C VAL A 349 -0.15 -14.63 -0.40
N GLY A 350 0.51 -13.47 -0.42
CA GLY A 350 1.79 -13.23 -1.08
C GLY A 350 1.57 -12.42 -2.35
N ILE A 351 2.33 -11.34 -2.50
CA ILE A 351 2.30 -10.47 -3.68
C ILE A 351 3.49 -10.83 -4.56
N VAL A 352 3.25 -11.05 -5.85
CA VAL A 352 4.25 -11.38 -6.88
C VAL A 352 4.20 -10.36 -8.00
N SER A 353 5.28 -10.22 -8.77
CA SER A 353 5.23 -9.42 -10.00
C SER A 353 4.35 -10.10 -11.05
N LEU A 354 3.79 -9.34 -12.01
CA LEU A 354 3.01 -9.93 -13.10
C LEU A 354 3.89 -10.84 -13.99
N HIS A 355 5.18 -10.52 -14.13
CA HIS A 355 6.14 -11.35 -14.83
C HIS A 355 6.32 -12.70 -14.12
N GLU A 356 6.64 -12.69 -12.83
CA GLU A 356 6.79 -13.89 -11.99
C GLU A 356 5.50 -14.72 -11.94
N ALA A 357 4.32 -14.05 -11.91
CA ALA A 357 3.03 -14.74 -11.98
C ALA A 357 2.90 -15.55 -13.28
N VAL A 358 3.25 -14.94 -14.43
CA VAL A 358 3.24 -15.63 -15.72
C VAL A 358 4.28 -16.75 -15.79
N GLU A 359 5.50 -16.52 -15.29
CA GLU A 359 6.55 -17.55 -15.24
C GLU A 359 6.10 -18.80 -14.45
N ARG A 360 5.55 -18.59 -13.24
CA ARG A 360 5.00 -19.66 -12.41
C ARG A 360 3.89 -20.42 -13.13
N LEU A 361 2.87 -19.71 -13.63
CA LEU A 361 1.76 -20.33 -14.35
C LEU A 361 2.25 -21.17 -15.54
N ARG A 362 3.16 -20.61 -16.36
CA ARG A 362 3.70 -21.27 -17.55
C ARG A 362 4.77 -22.33 -17.28
N SER A 363 5.30 -22.41 -16.07
CA SER A 363 6.09 -23.57 -15.62
C SER A 363 5.23 -24.82 -15.36
N GLY A 364 3.90 -24.69 -15.40
CA GLY A 364 2.96 -25.73 -14.96
C GLY A 364 2.94 -25.95 -13.45
N LYS A 365 3.67 -25.13 -12.67
CA LYS A 365 3.81 -25.27 -11.21
C LYS A 365 3.71 -23.95 -10.45
N ASN A 366 2.85 -23.95 -9.44
CA ASN A 366 2.79 -22.91 -8.41
C ASN A 366 2.34 -23.56 -7.09
N ASP A 367 3.18 -23.52 -6.08
CA ASP A 367 3.04 -24.25 -4.81
C ASP A 367 2.19 -23.51 -3.76
N ARG A 368 1.91 -22.22 -3.97
CA ARG A 368 1.14 -21.37 -3.05
C ARG A 368 0.24 -20.41 -3.79
N TYR A 369 -0.88 -20.05 -3.17
CA TYR A 369 -1.71 -18.95 -3.66
C TYR A 369 -0.85 -17.67 -3.75
N ALA A 370 -1.09 -16.85 -4.77
CA ALA A 370 -0.38 -15.60 -4.97
C ALA A 370 -1.29 -14.54 -5.61
N ALA A 371 -0.93 -13.27 -5.49
CA ALA A 371 -1.61 -12.17 -6.16
C ALA A 371 -0.63 -11.27 -6.92
N ALA A 372 -0.95 -10.94 -8.16
CA ALA A 372 -0.33 -9.84 -8.91
C ALA A 372 -1.25 -8.61 -8.87
N ILE A 373 -0.66 -7.41 -8.76
CA ILE A 373 -1.39 -6.13 -8.72
C ILE A 373 -1.17 -5.37 -10.03
N THR A 374 -2.27 -4.98 -10.68
CA THR A 374 -2.26 -4.25 -11.95
C THR A 374 -3.11 -2.97 -11.86
N PHE A 375 -2.70 -1.93 -12.59
CA PHE A 375 -3.40 -0.66 -12.71
C PHE A 375 -3.63 -0.36 -14.19
N ASP A 376 -4.87 -0.05 -14.56
CA ASP A 376 -5.26 0.22 -15.95
C ASP A 376 -5.30 1.73 -16.27
N ASP A 377 -5.51 2.05 -17.54
CA ASP A 377 -5.55 3.38 -18.19
C ASP A 377 -4.26 4.22 -18.13
N GLY A 378 -3.61 4.29 -16.98
CA GLY A 378 -2.47 5.18 -16.73
C GLY A 378 -2.85 6.54 -16.15
N TYR A 379 -3.72 6.58 -15.14
CA TYR A 379 -4.08 7.82 -14.43
C TYR A 379 -2.90 8.45 -13.68
N ARG A 380 -2.68 9.76 -13.87
CA ARG A 380 -1.63 10.52 -13.18
C ARG A 380 -1.82 10.66 -11.68
N ASP A 381 -3.07 10.62 -11.25
CA ASP A 381 -3.53 10.65 -9.86
C ASP A 381 -3.00 9.52 -8.97
N ASN A 382 -2.42 8.48 -9.57
CA ASN A 382 -1.75 7.40 -8.87
C ASN A 382 -0.41 7.81 -8.22
N HIS A 383 0.00 9.09 -8.21
CA HIS A 383 1.31 9.52 -7.69
C HIS A 383 1.58 9.11 -6.23
N TRP A 384 0.58 9.23 -5.34
CA TRP A 384 0.73 8.78 -3.94
C TRP A 384 0.76 7.26 -3.81
N LEU A 385 0.02 6.54 -4.64
CA LEU A 385 0.08 5.09 -4.76
C LEU A 385 1.46 4.63 -5.25
N ILE A 386 2.01 5.25 -6.28
CA ILE A 386 3.33 4.93 -6.84
C ILE A 386 4.42 5.16 -5.78
N ALA A 387 4.32 6.26 -5.02
CA ALA A 387 5.20 6.51 -3.88
C ALA A 387 5.05 5.43 -2.78
N TYR A 388 3.83 4.98 -2.49
CA TYR A 388 3.55 3.87 -1.56
C TYR A 388 4.16 2.54 -2.03
N LEU A 389 3.85 2.12 -3.26
CA LEU A 389 4.37 0.89 -3.87
C LEU A 389 5.91 0.87 -3.88
N LYS A 390 6.53 1.98 -4.30
CA LYS A 390 7.99 2.14 -4.35
C LYS A 390 8.62 2.19 -2.95
N TYR A 391 7.92 2.73 -1.96
CA TYR A 391 8.42 2.72 -0.59
C TYR A 391 8.38 1.31 0.01
N PHE A 392 7.25 0.60 -0.14
CA PHE A 392 7.04 -0.73 0.43
C PHE A 392 7.57 -1.88 -0.43
N GLU A 393 8.26 -1.59 -1.53
CA GLU A 393 8.84 -2.56 -2.48
C GLU A 393 7.79 -3.56 -3.02
N ILE A 394 6.55 -3.09 -3.20
CA ILE A 394 5.42 -3.89 -3.68
C ILE A 394 5.46 -3.91 -5.22
N PRO A 395 5.61 -5.09 -5.86
CA PRO A 395 5.62 -5.16 -7.31
C PRO A 395 4.22 -4.89 -7.88
N ALA A 396 4.17 -4.14 -8.98
CA ALA A 396 2.93 -3.78 -9.68
C ALA A 396 3.18 -3.61 -11.19
N THR A 397 2.12 -3.78 -11.97
CA THR A 397 2.09 -3.46 -13.41
C THR A 397 1.17 -2.28 -13.68
N PHE A 398 1.59 -1.36 -14.54
CA PHE A 398 0.77 -0.27 -15.05
C PHE A 398 0.52 -0.52 -16.54
N PHE A 399 -0.72 -0.80 -16.92
CA PHE A 399 -1.17 -0.80 -18.30
C PHE A 399 -1.55 0.63 -18.68
N VAL A 400 -0.90 1.20 -19.69
CA VAL A 400 -1.08 2.61 -20.07
C VAL A 400 -1.65 2.73 -21.48
N SER A 401 -2.62 3.63 -21.64
CA SER A 401 -3.17 4.03 -22.94
C SER A 401 -2.21 5.03 -23.59
N ALA A 402 -1.35 4.57 -24.49
CA ALA A 402 -0.14 5.29 -24.86
C ALA A 402 -0.39 6.60 -25.64
N GLY A 403 -1.49 6.69 -26.39
CA GLY A 403 -1.92 7.90 -27.09
C GLY A 403 -2.32 9.02 -26.11
N HIS A 404 -3.16 8.70 -25.12
CA HIS A 404 -3.51 9.64 -24.04
C HIS A 404 -2.28 10.16 -23.28
N VAL A 405 -1.26 9.31 -23.08
CA VAL A 405 0.01 9.70 -22.45
C VAL A 405 0.85 10.65 -23.33
N ASP A 406 0.73 10.52 -24.65
CA ASP A 406 1.51 11.25 -25.64
C ASP A 406 0.96 12.65 -25.94
N ASP A 407 -0.37 12.80 -26.05
CA ASP A 407 -1.04 14.08 -26.34
C ASP A 407 -1.70 14.74 -25.11
N GLY A 408 -1.85 14.00 -24.01
CA GLY A 408 -2.48 14.48 -22.78
C GLY A 408 -4.01 14.54 -22.83
N THR A 409 -4.65 13.95 -23.84
CA THR A 409 -6.12 13.89 -23.94
C THR A 409 -6.75 13.15 -22.77
N PRO A 410 -7.81 13.70 -22.12
CA PRO A 410 -8.54 12.98 -21.09
C PRO A 410 -9.25 11.73 -21.62
N PHE A 411 -9.51 10.78 -20.72
CA PHE A 411 -10.24 9.56 -21.03
C PHE A 411 -11.73 9.85 -21.31
N ALA A 412 -12.23 9.40 -22.46
CA ALA A 412 -13.59 9.71 -22.91
C ALA A 412 -14.67 9.18 -21.95
N HIS A 413 -14.52 7.95 -21.46
CA HIS A 413 -15.46 7.31 -20.52
C HIS A 413 -15.59 8.05 -19.19
N ASP A 414 -14.50 8.70 -18.74
CA ASP A 414 -14.54 9.53 -17.53
C ASP A 414 -15.23 10.87 -17.80
N HIS A 415 -14.95 11.50 -18.94
CA HIS A 415 -15.61 12.76 -19.34
C HIS A 415 -17.11 12.57 -19.52
N GLU A 416 -17.55 11.50 -20.17
CA GLU A 416 -18.97 11.09 -20.29
C GLU A 416 -19.63 10.86 -18.94
N ALA A 417 -18.89 10.33 -17.96
CA ALA A 417 -19.34 10.14 -16.59
C ALA A 417 -19.22 11.41 -15.70
N GLY A 418 -18.84 12.56 -16.27
CA GLY A 418 -18.75 13.84 -15.57
C GLY A 418 -17.47 14.06 -14.77
N PHE A 419 -16.39 13.35 -15.11
CA PHE A 419 -15.10 13.40 -14.46
C PHE A 419 -14.01 14.05 -15.35
N ALA A 420 -12.93 14.50 -14.72
CA ALA A 420 -11.78 15.11 -15.39
C ALA A 420 -10.48 14.51 -14.83
N ALA A 421 -10.14 13.31 -15.30
CA ALA A 421 -8.99 12.54 -14.86
C ALA A 421 -7.84 12.66 -15.86
N PRO A 422 -6.69 13.26 -15.50
CA PRO A 422 -5.58 13.43 -16.43
C PRO A 422 -4.78 12.12 -16.60
N PRO A 423 -4.37 11.77 -17.84
CA PRO A 423 -3.41 10.71 -18.07
C PRO A 423 -2.03 11.08 -17.51
N MET A 424 -1.22 10.06 -17.23
CA MET A 424 0.22 10.19 -16.97
C MET A 424 0.92 10.89 -18.14
N ARG A 425 2.01 11.59 -17.86
CA ARG A 425 2.91 12.12 -18.90
C ARG A 425 3.97 11.09 -19.29
N ARG A 426 4.62 11.30 -20.44
CA ARG A 426 5.80 10.54 -20.87
C ARG A 426 6.88 10.42 -19.78
N GLU A 427 7.11 11.49 -19.01
CA GLU A 427 8.05 11.46 -17.87
C GLU A 427 7.59 10.56 -16.73
N ASP A 428 6.28 10.56 -16.42
CA ASP A 428 5.68 9.74 -15.37
C ASP A 428 5.83 8.24 -15.72
N VAL A 429 5.53 7.85 -16.98
CA VAL A 429 5.68 6.47 -17.48
C VAL A 429 7.16 6.04 -17.54
N ARG A 430 8.07 6.93 -17.93
CA ARG A 430 9.52 6.67 -17.86
C ARG A 430 9.98 6.45 -16.42
N ALA A 431 9.51 7.26 -15.47
CA ALA A 431 9.83 7.15 -14.06
C ALA A 431 9.28 5.86 -13.42
N LEU A 432 8.14 5.34 -13.88
CA LEU A 432 7.62 4.02 -13.50
C LEU A 432 8.59 2.90 -13.91
N SER A 433 8.93 2.81 -15.20
CA SER A 433 9.85 1.79 -15.73
C SER A 433 11.23 1.87 -15.06
N ALA A 434 11.76 3.08 -14.87
CA ALA A 434 13.03 3.30 -14.18
C ALA A 434 12.98 2.96 -12.68
N SER A 435 11.80 2.96 -12.06
CA SER A 435 11.59 2.51 -10.67
C SER A 435 11.37 1.00 -10.53
N GLY A 436 11.48 0.23 -11.62
CA GLY A 436 11.33 -1.23 -11.61
C GLY A 436 9.90 -1.74 -11.76
N PHE A 437 8.91 -0.86 -11.96
CA PHE A 437 7.55 -1.30 -12.26
C PHE A 437 7.44 -1.82 -13.70
N THR A 438 6.60 -2.82 -13.91
CA THR A 438 6.27 -3.31 -15.25
C THR A 438 5.33 -2.31 -15.91
N VAL A 439 5.65 -1.88 -17.14
CA VAL A 439 4.75 -1.07 -17.97
C VAL A 439 4.23 -1.97 -19.10
N GLY A 440 2.90 -2.08 -19.18
CA GLY A 440 2.18 -2.81 -20.23
C GLY A 440 1.36 -1.86 -21.10
N SER A 441 0.85 -2.35 -22.21
CA SER A 441 -0.04 -1.59 -23.11
C SER A 441 -1.49 -1.72 -22.72
N HIS A 442 -2.23 -0.61 -22.80
CA HIS A 442 -3.70 -0.57 -22.78
C HIS A 442 -4.26 0.06 -24.07
N ALA A 443 -3.65 -0.30 -25.21
CA ALA A 443 -3.89 0.30 -26.52
C ALA A 443 -3.42 1.77 -26.58
N LEU A 444 -3.93 2.58 -27.51
CA LEU A 444 -3.54 3.99 -27.64
C LEU A 444 -4.51 4.89 -26.86
N TYR A 445 -5.81 4.76 -27.11
CA TYR A 445 -6.86 5.64 -26.62
C TYR A 445 -8.01 4.87 -25.95
N HIS A 446 -7.70 3.75 -25.29
CA HIS A 446 -8.67 2.86 -24.64
C HIS A 446 -9.80 2.41 -25.62
N GLU A 447 -9.41 1.99 -26.83
CA GLU A 447 -10.34 1.68 -27.91
C GLU A 447 -11.21 0.42 -27.63
N ASP A 448 -12.50 0.45 -28.01
CA ASP A 448 -13.38 -0.72 -27.93
C ASP A 448 -13.06 -1.74 -29.04
N PHE A 449 -12.29 -2.78 -28.70
CA PHE A 449 -11.96 -3.89 -29.60
C PHE A 449 -13.16 -4.73 -30.06
N ALA A 450 -14.38 -4.50 -29.54
CA ALA A 450 -15.59 -5.12 -30.04
C ALA A 450 -16.14 -4.47 -31.32
N SER A 451 -15.80 -3.20 -31.59
CA SER A 451 -16.31 -2.41 -32.71
C SER A 451 -15.25 -2.02 -33.75
N ALA A 452 -13.97 -2.13 -33.41
CA ALA A 452 -12.87 -1.80 -34.34
C ALA A 452 -12.73 -2.81 -35.49
N GLU A 453 -12.28 -2.35 -36.66
CA GLU A 453 -11.90 -3.23 -37.78
C GLU A 453 -10.51 -3.88 -37.56
N PRO A 454 -10.23 -5.10 -38.06
CA PRO A 454 -8.99 -5.82 -37.76
C PRO A 454 -7.72 -5.09 -38.17
N ALA A 455 -7.75 -4.35 -39.30
CA ALA A 455 -6.61 -3.56 -39.76
C ALA A 455 -6.36 -2.34 -38.85
N ALA A 456 -7.41 -1.77 -38.24
CA ALA A 456 -7.28 -0.73 -37.23
C ALA A 456 -6.75 -1.32 -35.92
N MET A 457 -7.29 -2.46 -35.46
CA MET A 457 -6.80 -3.15 -34.26
C MET A 457 -5.31 -3.51 -34.37
N ASP A 458 -4.86 -4.07 -35.50
CA ASP A 458 -3.46 -4.43 -35.72
C ASP A 458 -2.53 -3.21 -35.63
N ARG A 459 -2.97 -2.10 -36.22
CA ARG A 459 -2.29 -0.80 -36.14
C ARG A 459 -2.19 -0.31 -34.69
N ILE A 460 -3.30 -0.27 -33.96
CA ILE A 460 -3.37 0.16 -32.56
C ILE A 460 -2.45 -0.69 -31.67
N LEU A 461 -2.45 -2.01 -31.85
CA LEU A 461 -1.60 -2.95 -31.09
C LEU A 461 -0.11 -2.74 -31.37
N ARG A 462 0.27 -2.49 -32.63
CA ARG A 462 1.65 -2.17 -33.01
C ARG A 462 2.09 -0.81 -32.48
N GLU A 463 1.33 0.24 -32.76
CA GLU A 463 1.70 1.63 -32.43
C GLU A 463 1.74 1.86 -30.92
N SER A 464 0.84 1.26 -30.13
CA SER A 464 0.92 1.33 -28.67
C SER A 464 2.15 0.61 -28.09
N ARG A 465 2.58 -0.50 -28.72
CA ARG A 465 3.84 -1.20 -28.37
C ARG A 465 5.05 -0.32 -28.68
N GLU A 466 5.07 0.32 -29.84
CA GLU A 466 6.14 1.22 -30.28
C GLU A 466 6.23 2.47 -29.39
N ALA A 467 5.11 3.12 -29.09
CA ALA A 467 5.05 4.31 -28.23
C ALA A 467 5.60 4.04 -26.81
N ILE A 468 5.18 2.93 -26.18
CA ILE A 468 5.69 2.53 -24.86
C ILE A 468 7.18 2.16 -24.92
N THR A 469 7.62 1.53 -26.01
CA THR A 469 9.06 1.24 -26.23
C THR A 469 9.86 2.54 -26.32
N ALA A 470 9.37 3.54 -27.05
CA ALA A 470 10.01 4.85 -27.18
C ALA A 470 10.03 5.64 -25.86
N MET A 471 8.96 5.57 -25.05
CA MET A 471 8.92 6.23 -23.74
C MET A 471 9.87 5.62 -22.70
N THR A 472 9.92 4.28 -22.65
CA THR A 472 10.53 3.52 -21.54
C THR A 472 11.88 2.88 -21.86
N GLY A 473 12.27 2.82 -23.14
CA GLY A 473 13.44 2.06 -23.60
C GLY A 473 13.29 0.54 -23.49
N ARG A 474 12.08 0.02 -23.22
CA ARG A 474 11.79 -1.40 -23.04
C ARG A 474 10.56 -1.82 -23.84
N VAL A 475 10.65 -2.94 -24.54
CA VAL A 475 9.51 -3.49 -25.29
C VAL A 475 8.48 -4.05 -24.30
N PRO A 476 7.21 -3.58 -24.30
CA PRO A 476 6.21 -4.12 -23.38
C PRO A 476 5.81 -5.55 -23.79
N HIS A 477 5.79 -6.45 -22.81
CA HIS A 477 5.42 -7.85 -22.99
C HIS A 477 3.95 -8.15 -22.65
N HIS A 478 3.28 -7.21 -21.97
CA HIS A 478 1.96 -7.40 -21.40
C HIS A 478 0.97 -6.42 -22.04
N PHE A 479 -0.17 -6.91 -22.53
CA PHE A 479 -1.25 -6.09 -23.09
C PHE A 479 -2.59 -6.40 -22.42
N SER A 480 -3.23 -5.38 -21.85
CA SER A 480 -4.57 -5.48 -21.28
C SER A 480 -5.58 -4.94 -22.29
N PHE A 481 -6.67 -5.68 -22.53
CA PHE A 481 -7.76 -5.20 -23.38
C PHE A 481 -8.58 -4.12 -22.67
N PRO A 482 -8.77 -2.93 -23.27
CA PRO A 482 -9.76 -1.94 -22.84
C PRO A 482 -11.14 -2.58 -22.63
N PHE A 483 -11.82 -2.23 -21.55
CA PHE A 483 -13.06 -2.86 -21.02
C PHE A 483 -12.95 -4.36 -20.67
N GLY A 484 -12.31 -5.18 -21.51
CA GLY A 484 -11.86 -6.53 -21.22
C GLY A 484 -12.96 -7.57 -20.98
N GLU A 485 -14.20 -7.34 -21.44
CA GLU A 485 -15.30 -8.31 -21.41
C GLU A 485 -15.00 -9.47 -22.38
N ARG A 486 -15.17 -10.71 -21.90
CA ARG A 486 -15.04 -11.92 -22.73
C ARG A 486 -16.20 -11.98 -23.73
N GLU A 487 -15.98 -12.64 -24.86
CA GLU A 487 -16.97 -12.82 -25.95
C GLU A 487 -17.40 -11.53 -26.66
N ARG A 488 -17.11 -10.35 -26.08
CA ARG A 488 -17.32 -9.03 -26.67
C ARG A 488 -16.00 -8.40 -27.15
N GLN A 489 -15.17 -7.86 -26.25
CA GLN A 489 -13.84 -7.33 -26.61
C GLN A 489 -12.81 -8.44 -26.78
N VAL A 490 -12.87 -9.48 -25.93
CA VAL A 490 -11.92 -10.60 -25.95
C VAL A 490 -12.59 -11.81 -26.59
N THR A 491 -12.48 -11.89 -27.91
CA THR A 491 -12.92 -13.00 -28.77
C THR A 491 -11.69 -13.75 -29.28
N SER A 492 -11.87 -14.97 -29.82
CA SER A 492 -10.76 -15.73 -30.43
C SER A 492 -10.02 -14.93 -31.52
N ARG A 493 -10.73 -14.06 -32.26
CA ARG A 493 -10.16 -13.20 -33.31
C ARG A 493 -9.29 -12.08 -32.73
N THR A 494 -9.81 -11.32 -31.77
CA THR A 494 -9.09 -10.20 -31.16
C THR A 494 -7.92 -10.68 -30.32
N LEU A 495 -8.10 -11.81 -29.62
CA LEU A 495 -7.06 -12.52 -28.89
C LEU A 495 -5.91 -12.95 -29.80
N ALA A 496 -6.21 -13.66 -30.90
CA ALA A 496 -5.20 -14.09 -31.86
C ALA A 496 -4.43 -12.93 -32.50
N LEU A 497 -5.07 -11.77 -32.68
CA LEU A 497 -4.43 -10.56 -33.20
C LEU A 497 -3.49 -9.92 -32.17
N ALA A 498 -3.96 -9.72 -30.92
CA ALA A 498 -3.12 -9.20 -29.83
C ALA A 498 -1.90 -10.09 -29.54
N LEU A 499 -2.06 -11.42 -29.64
CA LEU A 499 -0.98 -12.40 -29.48
C LEU A 499 0.09 -12.38 -30.59
N ARG A 500 -0.09 -11.63 -31.69
CA ARG A 500 0.97 -11.36 -32.67
C ARG A 500 1.94 -10.29 -32.19
N HIS A 501 1.42 -9.32 -31.42
CA HIS A 501 2.16 -8.14 -30.97
C HIS A 501 2.72 -8.30 -29.55
N TYR A 502 2.00 -9.03 -28.68
CA TYR A 502 2.35 -9.21 -27.28
C TYR A 502 2.45 -10.70 -26.91
N PRO A 503 3.48 -11.13 -26.16
CA PRO A 503 3.57 -12.50 -25.67
C PRO A 503 2.43 -12.84 -24.70
N PHE A 504 1.98 -11.88 -23.87
CA PHE A 504 0.95 -12.09 -22.85
C PHE A 504 -0.17 -11.05 -22.93
N VAL A 505 -1.42 -11.51 -22.88
CA VAL A 505 -2.63 -10.68 -23.02
C VAL A 505 -3.61 -10.92 -21.88
N TYR A 506 -4.36 -9.88 -21.49
CA TYR A 506 -5.17 -9.88 -20.27
C TYR A 506 -6.62 -9.45 -20.54
N SER A 507 -7.58 -10.26 -20.12
CA SER A 507 -8.97 -9.79 -19.92
C SER A 507 -9.07 -8.98 -18.63
N ALA A 508 -10.08 -8.12 -18.52
CA ALA A 508 -10.47 -7.56 -17.22
C ALA A 508 -11.11 -8.65 -16.34
N TYR A 509 -11.86 -9.57 -16.94
CA TYR A 509 -12.74 -10.49 -16.22
C TYR A 509 -12.44 -11.96 -16.49
N GLY A 510 -12.60 -12.80 -15.46
CA GLY A 510 -12.64 -14.26 -15.59
C GLY A 510 -12.15 -15.05 -14.37
N GLY A 511 -11.60 -14.39 -13.34
CA GLY A 511 -11.31 -15.04 -12.06
C GLY A 511 -9.85 -15.42 -11.88
N TYR A 512 -9.60 -16.71 -11.65
CA TYR A 512 -8.28 -17.24 -11.32
C TYR A 512 -7.54 -17.79 -12.52
N ASN A 513 -6.20 -17.67 -12.48
CA ASN A 513 -5.32 -18.37 -13.40
C ASN A 513 -4.73 -19.57 -12.67
N LEU A 514 -4.93 -20.77 -13.22
CA LEU A 514 -4.27 -22.00 -12.80
C LEU A 514 -3.02 -22.22 -13.67
N PRO A 515 -1.99 -22.94 -13.18
CA PRO A 515 -0.82 -23.24 -14.00
C PRO A 515 -1.17 -24.03 -15.26
N ASP A 516 -0.65 -23.54 -16.39
CA ASP A 516 -0.84 -24.03 -17.75
C ASP A 516 0.35 -23.53 -18.58
N VAL A 517 1.08 -24.46 -19.21
CA VAL A 517 2.35 -24.20 -19.91
C VAL A 517 2.15 -23.37 -21.19
N ASP A 518 0.98 -23.54 -21.83
CA ASP A 518 0.62 -22.89 -23.10
C ASP A 518 -0.14 -21.58 -22.87
N ALA A 519 -0.49 -21.25 -21.62
CA ALA A 519 -1.22 -20.04 -21.27
C ALA A 519 -0.49 -18.78 -21.73
N ARG A 520 -1.10 -18.08 -22.70
CA ARG A 520 -0.72 -16.73 -23.13
C ARG A 520 -1.81 -15.68 -22.87
N HIS A 521 -3.03 -16.14 -22.59
CA HIS A 521 -4.16 -15.33 -22.17
C HIS A 521 -4.38 -15.53 -20.67
N PHE A 522 -4.51 -14.45 -19.92
CA PHE A 522 -4.80 -14.49 -18.50
C PHE A 522 -6.04 -13.67 -18.16
N VAL A 523 -6.78 -14.14 -17.16
CA VAL A 523 -7.96 -13.48 -16.62
C VAL A 523 -7.61 -12.66 -15.39
N ARG A 524 -8.38 -11.60 -15.14
CA ARG A 524 -8.20 -10.74 -13.97
C ARG A 524 -9.49 -10.68 -13.13
N LEU A 525 -9.34 -10.04 -11.98
CA LEU A 525 -10.35 -9.82 -10.96
C LEU A 525 -10.40 -8.33 -10.62
N ALA A 526 -11.60 -7.74 -10.67
CA ALA A 526 -11.81 -6.39 -10.20
C ALA A 526 -11.46 -6.33 -8.71
N ALA A 527 -10.56 -5.43 -8.32
CA ALA A 527 -10.22 -5.27 -6.93
C ALA A 527 -11.43 -4.67 -6.17
N PRO A 528 -11.98 -5.37 -5.16
CA PRO A 528 -13.11 -4.85 -4.40
C PRO A 528 -12.67 -3.72 -3.49
N VAL A 529 -13.64 -2.94 -3.00
CA VAL A 529 -13.39 -1.73 -2.20
C VAL A 529 -13.01 -2.04 -0.74
N ASP A 530 -13.34 -3.24 -0.23
CA ASP A 530 -13.08 -3.62 1.16
C ASP A 530 -12.40 -4.98 1.34
N VAL A 531 -11.56 -5.05 2.37
CA VAL A 531 -10.72 -6.22 2.72
C VAL A 531 -11.52 -7.51 2.90
N LEU A 532 -12.75 -7.47 3.44
CA LEU A 532 -13.56 -8.68 3.59
C LEU A 532 -13.90 -9.25 2.21
N THR A 533 -14.36 -8.41 1.28
CA THR A 533 -14.67 -8.85 -0.07
C THR A 533 -13.41 -9.30 -0.81
N LEU A 534 -12.26 -8.63 -0.61
CA LEU A 534 -10.97 -9.09 -1.15
C LEU A 534 -10.62 -10.48 -0.63
N ALA A 535 -10.77 -10.70 0.68
CA ALA A 535 -10.48 -11.96 1.34
C ALA A 535 -11.36 -13.12 0.80
N LEU A 536 -12.66 -12.86 0.64
CA LEU A 536 -13.61 -13.79 0.01
C LEU A 536 -13.23 -14.12 -1.43
N VAL A 537 -12.89 -13.10 -2.23
CA VAL A 537 -12.40 -13.28 -3.59
C VAL A 537 -11.15 -14.16 -3.59
N CYS A 538 -10.15 -13.86 -2.73
CA CYS A 538 -8.88 -14.58 -2.56
C CYS A 538 -9.01 -16.09 -2.24
N ASP A 539 -10.09 -16.51 -1.57
CA ASP A 539 -10.38 -17.93 -1.31
C ASP A 539 -11.08 -18.66 -2.48
N GLY A 540 -11.41 -17.96 -3.56
CA GLY A 540 -12.25 -18.49 -4.63
C GLY A 540 -13.73 -18.56 -4.26
N TYR A 541 -14.21 -17.67 -3.36
CA TYR A 541 -15.64 -17.53 -3.08
C TYR A 541 -16.27 -16.39 -3.91
N PRO A 542 -16.90 -16.69 -5.07
CA PRO A 542 -17.63 -15.69 -5.84
C PRO A 542 -18.84 -15.16 -5.06
N GLY A 543 -19.59 -16.07 -4.42
CA GLY A 543 -20.79 -15.73 -3.65
C GLY A 543 -21.92 -16.73 -3.91
N PHE A 544 -22.73 -17.05 -2.91
CA PHE A 544 -23.79 -18.06 -3.06
C PHE A 544 -24.86 -17.66 -4.10
N ARG A 545 -25.16 -16.36 -4.27
CA ARG A 545 -26.05 -15.90 -5.36
C ARG A 545 -25.39 -15.99 -6.75
N GLN A 546 -24.06 -15.97 -6.84
CA GLN A 546 -23.32 -16.22 -8.07
C GLN A 546 -23.35 -17.69 -8.46
N CYS A 547 -23.17 -18.61 -7.50
CA CYS A 547 -23.39 -20.04 -7.74
C CYS A 547 -24.82 -20.39 -8.21
N LEU A 548 -25.79 -19.49 -8.01
CA LEU A 548 -27.19 -19.65 -8.42
C LEU A 548 -27.60 -18.81 -9.64
N ARG A 549 -26.76 -17.87 -10.13
CA ARG A 549 -27.11 -16.91 -11.21
C ARG A 549 -25.95 -16.46 -12.14
N GLY A 550 -24.73 -16.92 -11.92
CA GLY A 550 -23.63 -16.78 -12.89
C GLY A 550 -23.02 -15.38 -13.12
N GLN A 551 -23.16 -14.39 -12.21
CA GLN A 551 -22.64 -13.02 -12.41
C GLN A 551 -22.11 -12.36 -11.14
N ALA A 552 -20.84 -11.90 -11.13
CA ALA A 552 -20.24 -11.20 -9.98
C ALA A 552 -20.63 -9.72 -9.84
N TRP A 553 -20.36 -9.15 -8.66
CA TRP A 553 -21.17 -8.08 -8.06
C TRP A 553 -20.34 -7.33 -7.00
N ASP A 554 -20.12 -6.00 -7.01
CA ASP A 554 -20.49 -4.87 -7.90
C ASP A 554 -19.21 -4.22 -8.49
N ALA A 555 -19.20 -3.37 -9.54
CA ALA A 555 -20.28 -2.73 -10.31
C ALA A 555 -19.99 -2.82 -11.83
N GLY A 556 -21.03 -2.95 -12.67
CA GLY A 556 -20.91 -2.95 -14.15
C GLY A 556 -20.26 -4.18 -14.80
N ALA A 557 -19.49 -4.96 -14.04
CA ALA A 557 -18.69 -6.10 -14.53
C ALA A 557 -19.51 -7.38 -14.79
N ARG A 558 -19.88 -7.63 -16.05
CA ARG A 558 -20.36 -8.95 -16.52
C ARG A 558 -19.22 -9.98 -16.54
N THR A 559 -18.95 -10.56 -15.39
CA THR A 559 -18.05 -11.72 -15.25
C THR A 559 -18.80 -13.01 -15.60
N LEU A 560 -18.90 -13.32 -16.90
CA LEU A 560 -19.22 -14.69 -17.33
C LEU A 560 -18.04 -15.59 -16.97
N ALA A 561 -18.20 -16.36 -15.89
CA ALA A 561 -17.29 -17.43 -15.54
C ALA A 561 -17.52 -18.60 -16.51
N ILE A 562 -16.70 -18.68 -17.57
CA ILE A 562 -16.67 -19.86 -18.43
C ILE A 562 -16.27 -21.06 -17.58
N ALA A 563 -17.04 -22.14 -17.67
CA ALA A 563 -16.69 -23.43 -17.06
C ALA A 563 -15.29 -23.86 -17.54
N PRO A 564 -14.50 -24.60 -16.74
CA PRO A 564 -13.24 -25.14 -17.24
C PRO A 564 -13.51 -25.92 -18.54
N PRO A 565 -12.66 -25.80 -19.58
CA PRO A 565 -12.84 -26.60 -20.79
C PRO A 565 -12.89 -28.06 -20.38
N GLU A 566 -13.82 -28.82 -20.98
CA GLU A 566 -13.88 -30.26 -20.77
C GLU A 566 -12.51 -30.84 -21.12
N VAL A 567 -11.86 -31.47 -20.13
CA VAL A 567 -10.62 -32.20 -20.34
C VAL A 567 -10.91 -33.25 -21.40
N PRO A 568 -10.23 -33.24 -22.57
CA PRO A 568 -10.48 -34.23 -23.61
C PRO A 568 -10.36 -35.64 -23.04
N SER A 569 -11.42 -36.43 -23.19
CA SER A 569 -11.59 -37.74 -22.55
C SER A 569 -10.61 -38.83 -23.03
N THR A 570 -9.64 -38.47 -23.87
CA THR A 570 -8.69 -39.36 -24.54
C THR A 570 -7.51 -39.79 -23.67
N VAL A 571 -7.32 -39.22 -22.47
CA VAL A 571 -6.24 -39.61 -21.54
C VAL A 571 -6.69 -40.71 -20.55
N ALA A 572 -7.99 -40.94 -20.37
CA ALA A 572 -8.52 -41.93 -19.43
C ALA A 572 -8.50 -43.39 -19.94
N ALA A 573 -8.15 -43.62 -21.22
CA ALA A 573 -8.31 -44.92 -21.90
C ALA A 573 -7.02 -45.73 -22.09
N ARG A 574 -5.95 -45.44 -21.34
CA ARG A 574 -4.64 -46.16 -21.46
C ARG A 574 -4.00 -46.56 -20.12
N ALA A 575 -4.76 -46.59 -19.04
CA ALA A 575 -4.29 -47.07 -17.73
C ALA A 575 -4.72 -48.51 -17.38
N ASP A 576 -5.68 -49.09 -18.12
CA ASP A 576 -6.26 -50.43 -17.83
C ASP A 576 -5.81 -51.52 -18.82
N ALA A 577 -4.69 -51.33 -19.54
CA ALA A 577 -4.17 -52.32 -20.49
C ALA A 577 -2.64 -52.21 -20.75
N ALA A 578 -1.83 -52.46 -19.72
CA ALA A 578 -0.44 -52.94 -19.80
C ALA A 578 0.06 -53.40 -18.42
#